data_AF-A0A7X9EE13-F1
#
_entry.id   AF-A0A7X9EE13-F1
#
_cell.length_a   1.000
_cell.length_b   1.000
_cell.length_c   1.000
_cell.angle_alpha   90.00
_cell.angle_beta   90.00
_cell.angle_gamma   90.00
#
_symmetry.space_group_name_H-M   'P 1'
#
loop_
_entity.id
_entity.type
_entity.pdbx_description
1 polymer ?
#
loop_
_entity_poly.entity_id
_entity_poly.type
_entity_poly.pdbx_seq_one_letter_code
_entity_poly.pdbx_strand_id
1 'polypeptide(L)'
;MRIAAYLAGLGEIGYSKIFLTPEFGPRQRLFMVMTEMELEPDPIYNGPPLCNRCMACVRECPGNAINPHKTVKVTLAGHEVEWGEFDPYKCLWAFRGAEPAKEGEKGYYIEGRDDFKPSPYTPFYRKPRNVFTHGEAICGGRGCIRACMLQLEKRGVIKNKFINPFRTEKPWLVDWSDYDPNDPRAR
;
A
#
# COMPACT_ATOMS: atom_id res chain seq x y z
N MET A 1 -7.06 -14.14 2.72
CA MET A 1 -6.70 -13.87 1.31
C MET A 1 -5.22 -14.03 0.98
N ARG A 2 -4.28 -13.18 1.45
CA ARG A 2 -2.87 -13.26 1.02
C ARG A 2 -2.15 -14.56 1.43
N ILE A 3 -2.46 -15.07 2.62
CA ILE A 3 -1.97 -16.38 3.10
C ILE A 3 -2.49 -17.51 2.20
N ALA A 4 -3.77 -17.50 1.84
CA ALA A 4 -4.34 -18.50 0.93
C ALA A 4 -3.65 -18.46 -0.45
N ALA A 5 -3.38 -17.26 -0.99
CA ALA A 5 -2.65 -17.11 -2.25
C ALA A 5 -1.19 -17.62 -2.17
N TYR A 6 -0.53 -17.43 -1.03
CA TYR A 6 0.80 -18.01 -0.78
C TYR A 6 0.76 -19.53 -0.77
N LEU A 7 -0.19 -20.10 -0.02
CA LEU A 7 -0.37 -21.56 0.10
C LEU A 7 -0.77 -22.21 -1.23
N ALA A 8 -1.47 -21.48 -2.11
CA ALA A 8 -1.83 -21.90 -3.46
C ALA A 8 -0.72 -21.65 -4.50
N GLY A 9 0.52 -21.39 -4.08
CA GLY A 9 1.66 -21.30 -5.00
C GLY A 9 1.70 -20.07 -5.91
N LEU A 10 0.83 -19.08 -5.70
CA LEU A 10 0.68 -17.95 -6.64
C LEU A 10 1.83 -16.93 -6.56
N GLY A 11 2.69 -17.01 -5.53
CA GLY A 11 3.80 -16.08 -5.33
C GLY A 11 4.16 -15.88 -3.87
N GLU A 12 4.63 -14.68 -3.52
CA GLU A 12 5.21 -14.37 -2.20
C GLU A 12 4.47 -13.24 -1.48
N ILE A 13 4.56 -13.23 -0.15
CA ILE A 13 4.17 -12.08 0.66
C ILE A 13 5.37 -11.14 0.78
N GLY A 14 5.27 -9.93 0.22
CA GLY A 14 6.30 -8.92 0.34
C GLY A 14 6.39 -8.30 1.74
N TYR A 15 7.48 -7.58 2.01
CA TYR A 15 7.70 -6.95 3.33
C TYR A 15 6.59 -5.97 3.73
N SER A 16 5.93 -5.32 2.76
CA SER A 16 4.75 -4.46 2.98
C SER A 16 3.46 -5.22 3.32
N LYS A 17 3.54 -6.55 3.47
CA LYS A 17 2.41 -7.48 3.56
C LYS A 17 1.53 -7.50 2.31
N ILE A 18 1.91 -6.85 1.20
CA ILE A 18 1.24 -7.00 -0.10
C ILE A 18 1.70 -8.29 -0.76
N PHE A 19 0.77 -8.98 -1.42
CA PHE A 19 1.07 -10.20 -2.17
C PHE A 19 1.69 -9.86 -3.52
N LEU A 20 2.76 -10.56 -3.89
CA LEU A 20 3.52 -10.36 -5.11
C LEU A 20 3.42 -11.63 -5.95
N THR A 21 3.08 -11.49 -7.23
CA THR A 21 3.07 -12.59 -8.21
C THR A 21 4.19 -12.39 -9.22
N PRO A 22 4.78 -13.46 -9.79
CA PRO A 22 5.77 -13.33 -10.85
C PRO A 22 5.17 -12.76 -12.14
N GLU A 23 3.87 -12.94 -12.37
CA GLU A 23 3.18 -12.38 -13.53
C GLU A 23 2.99 -10.88 -13.39
N PHE A 24 2.40 -10.39 -12.29
CA PHE A 24 1.87 -9.03 -12.20
C PHE A 24 2.49 -8.16 -11.10
N GLY A 25 3.44 -8.69 -10.33
CA GLY A 25 3.98 -8.01 -9.16
C GLY A 25 2.87 -7.78 -8.13
N PRO A 26 2.59 -6.53 -7.69
CA PRO A 26 1.49 -6.21 -6.77
C PRO A 26 0.18 -5.80 -7.48
N ARG A 27 0.12 -5.78 -8.82
CA ARG A 27 -1.01 -5.23 -9.61
C ARG A 27 -2.12 -6.24 -9.86
N GLN A 28 -2.59 -6.89 -8.80
CA GLN A 28 -3.66 -7.88 -8.90
C GLN A 28 -4.60 -7.80 -7.70
N ARG A 29 -5.81 -8.34 -7.89
CA ARG A 29 -6.75 -8.62 -6.81
C ARG A 29 -6.82 -10.12 -6.61
N LEU A 30 -6.92 -10.53 -5.34
CA LEU A 30 -7.06 -11.92 -4.97
C LEU A 30 -8.51 -12.20 -4.61
N PHE A 31 -9.02 -13.32 -5.10
CA PHE A 31 -10.32 -13.87 -4.74
C PHE A 31 -10.13 -15.35 -4.41
N MET A 32 -11.03 -15.91 -3.61
CA MET A 32 -10.98 -17.31 -3.20
C MET A 32 -12.39 -17.87 -3.25
N VAL A 33 -12.50 -19.07 -3.81
CA VAL A 33 -13.70 -19.90 -3.73
C VAL A 33 -13.40 -21.01 -2.73
N MET A 34 -14.27 -21.20 -1.75
CA MET A 34 -14.22 -22.36 -0.88
C MET A 34 -15.08 -23.45 -1.50
N THR A 35 -14.57 -24.67 -1.53
CA THR A 35 -15.25 -25.83 -2.10
C THR A 35 -14.88 -27.08 -1.31
N GLU A 36 -15.78 -28.05 -1.30
CA GLU A 36 -15.55 -29.40 -0.78
C GLU A 36 -14.99 -30.34 -1.85
N MET A 37 -14.88 -29.87 -3.10
CA MET A 37 -14.26 -30.64 -4.18
C MET A 37 -12.84 -31.03 -3.80
N GLU A 38 -12.52 -32.32 -3.90
CA GLU A 38 -11.16 -32.83 -3.74
C GLU A 38 -10.29 -32.33 -4.90
N LEU A 39 -9.23 -31.61 -4.56
CA LEU A 39 -8.29 -31.02 -5.51
C LEU A 39 -6.87 -31.27 -5.02
N GLU A 40 -5.98 -31.62 -5.96
CA GLU A 40 -4.55 -31.69 -5.67
C GLU A 40 -4.00 -30.28 -5.43
N PRO A 41 -3.29 -30.03 -4.31
CA PRO A 41 -2.76 -28.72 -4.01
C PRO A 41 -1.56 -28.39 -4.91
N ASP A 42 -1.53 -27.16 -5.42
CA ASP A 42 -0.35 -26.63 -6.10
C ASP A 42 0.83 -26.50 -5.13
N PRO A 43 2.07 -26.71 -5.59
CA PRO A 43 3.25 -26.47 -4.77
C PRO A 43 3.38 -24.98 -4.44
N ILE A 44 3.93 -24.67 -3.27
CA ILE A 44 4.30 -23.30 -2.91
C ILE A 44 5.31 -22.76 -3.95
N TYR A 45 5.17 -21.49 -4.29
CA TYR A 45 6.05 -20.80 -5.23
C TYR A 45 7.52 -20.97 -4.83
N ASN A 46 8.32 -21.46 -5.77
CA ASN A 46 9.75 -21.76 -5.59
C ASN A 46 10.64 -21.05 -6.64
N GLY A 47 10.09 -20.06 -7.34
CA GLY A 47 10.83 -19.29 -8.33
C GLY A 47 11.75 -18.23 -7.70
N PRO A 48 12.32 -17.32 -8.52
CA PRO A 48 13.18 -16.25 -8.02
C PRO A 48 12.48 -15.40 -6.95
N PRO A 49 13.18 -14.98 -5.88
CA PRO A 49 12.59 -14.15 -4.83
C PRO A 49 11.99 -12.86 -5.37
N LEU A 50 10.70 -12.65 -5.15
CA LEU A 50 9.99 -11.44 -5.58
C LEU A 50 10.31 -10.31 -4.62
N CYS A 51 10.25 -10.54 -3.31
CA CYS A 51 10.66 -9.56 -2.30
C CYS A 51 12.13 -9.72 -1.93
N ASN A 52 12.96 -8.71 -2.24
CA ASN A 52 14.38 -8.69 -1.84
C ASN A 52 14.66 -7.79 -0.62
N ARG A 53 13.63 -7.48 0.18
CA ARG A 53 13.74 -6.57 1.34
C ARG A 53 14.39 -5.22 1.03
N CYS A 54 14.20 -4.68 -0.19
CA CYS A 54 14.75 -3.38 -0.57
C CYS A 54 14.23 -2.17 0.22
N MET A 55 13.18 -2.36 1.05
CA MET A 55 12.52 -1.33 1.86
C MET A 55 11.93 -0.14 1.08
N ALA A 56 11.77 -0.26 -0.24
CA ALA A 56 11.15 0.78 -1.05
C ALA A 56 9.71 1.06 -0.62
N CYS A 57 8.96 0.02 -0.25
CA CYS A 57 7.61 0.16 0.27
C CYS A 57 7.53 0.94 1.58
N VAL A 58 8.55 0.80 2.45
CA VAL A 58 8.64 1.53 3.72
C VAL A 58 9.01 2.99 3.45
N ARG A 59 10.08 3.24 2.68
CA ARG A 59 10.56 4.60 2.36
C ARG A 59 9.51 5.47 1.66
N GLU A 60 8.67 4.87 0.82
CA GLU A 60 7.68 5.59 0.02
C GLU A 60 6.26 5.53 0.61
N CYS A 61 6.07 4.93 1.79
CA CYS A 61 4.77 4.92 2.46
C CYS A 61 4.47 6.31 3.04
N PRO A 62 3.48 7.04 2.52
CA PRO A 62 3.21 8.39 3.00
C PRO A 62 2.79 8.44 4.47
N GLY A 63 2.19 7.37 4.98
CA GLY A 63 1.77 7.29 6.38
C GLY A 63 2.81 6.73 7.34
N ASN A 64 3.99 6.33 6.86
CA ASN A 64 4.98 5.59 7.68
C ASN A 64 4.33 4.40 8.44
N ALA A 65 3.41 3.71 7.76
CA ALA A 65 2.56 2.69 8.35
C ALA A 65 3.20 1.30 8.42
N ILE A 66 4.33 1.09 7.72
CA ILE A 66 5.05 -0.18 7.70
C ILE A 66 6.31 0.01 8.54
N ASN A 67 6.46 -0.77 9.61
CA ASN A 67 7.61 -0.70 10.49
C ASN A 67 8.87 -1.24 9.77
N PRO A 68 10.00 -0.51 9.76
CA PRO A 68 11.25 -0.97 9.14
C PRO A 68 11.99 -2.05 9.94
N HIS A 69 11.65 -2.25 11.22
CA HIS A 69 12.43 -3.06 12.15
C HIS A 69 11.61 -4.15 12.84
N LYS A 70 10.39 -3.82 13.29
CA LYS A 70 9.48 -4.80 13.89
C LYS A 70 8.80 -5.60 12.80
N THR A 71 8.76 -6.92 12.97
CA THR A 71 8.18 -7.84 12.00
C THR A 71 7.19 -8.79 12.65
N VAL A 72 6.31 -9.34 11.83
CA VAL A 72 5.41 -10.43 12.19
C VAL A 72 5.90 -11.66 11.44
N LYS A 73 6.11 -12.76 12.18
CA LYS A 73 6.52 -14.06 11.65
C LYS A 73 5.40 -15.06 11.86
N VAL A 74 5.16 -15.88 10.85
CA VAL A 74 4.18 -16.97 10.90
C VAL A 74 4.75 -18.20 10.19
N THR A 75 4.36 -19.39 10.64
CA THR A 75 4.67 -20.65 9.96
C THR A 75 3.48 -21.07 9.10
N LEU A 76 3.69 -21.21 7.79
CA LEU A 76 2.68 -21.55 6.80
C LEU A 76 3.12 -22.82 6.06
N ALA A 77 2.42 -23.94 6.27
CA ALA A 77 2.75 -25.24 5.68
C ALA A 77 4.24 -25.64 5.85
N GLY A 78 4.82 -25.36 7.03
CA GLY A 78 6.23 -25.66 7.33
C GLY A 78 7.23 -24.58 6.87
N HIS A 79 6.79 -23.52 6.18
CA HIS A 79 7.64 -22.40 5.77
C HIS A 79 7.48 -21.22 6.72
N GLU A 80 8.59 -20.65 7.20
CA GLU A 80 8.57 -19.37 7.91
C GLU A 80 8.38 -18.21 6.93
N VAL A 81 7.34 -17.42 7.15
CA VAL A 81 7.01 -16.24 6.36
C VAL A 81 7.00 -15.01 7.26
N GLU A 82 7.58 -13.92 6.77
CA GLU A 82 7.82 -12.70 7.55
C GLU A 82 7.49 -11.44 6.76
N TRP A 83 6.86 -10.47 7.42
CA TRP A 83 6.62 -9.12 6.88
C TRP A 83 6.74 -8.06 7.98
N GLY A 84 6.86 -6.79 7.59
CA GLY A 84 6.92 -5.66 8.53
C GLY A 84 5.62 -5.50 9.31
N GLU A 85 5.73 -5.20 10.61
CA GLU A 85 4.58 -4.82 11.43
C GLU A 85 3.88 -3.62 10.79
N PHE A 86 2.55 -3.65 10.78
CA PHE A 86 1.73 -2.71 10.04
C PHE A 86 0.78 -1.98 10.99
N ASP A 87 0.83 -0.65 10.96
CA ASP A 87 -0.06 0.23 11.71
C ASP A 87 -1.30 0.58 10.85
N PRO A 88 -2.48 0.03 11.19
CA PRO A 88 -3.69 0.24 10.41
C PRO A 88 -4.21 1.68 10.50
N TYR A 89 -3.98 2.39 11.61
CA TYR A 89 -4.45 3.76 11.79
C TYR A 89 -3.65 4.73 10.94
N LYS A 90 -2.32 4.60 10.95
CA LYS A 90 -1.46 5.39 10.05
C LYS A 90 -1.77 5.15 8.59
N CYS A 91 -2.01 3.88 8.22
CA CYS A 91 -2.38 3.55 6.86
C CYS A 91 -3.74 4.15 6.48
N LEU A 92 -4.75 4.04 7.35
CA LEU A 92 -6.10 4.56 7.10
C LEU A 92 -6.10 6.05 6.75
N TRP A 93 -5.42 6.86 7.55
CA TRP A 93 -5.40 8.31 7.35
C TRP A 93 -4.56 8.72 6.15
N ALA A 94 -3.40 8.10 5.99
CA ALA A 94 -2.57 8.37 4.83
C ALA A 94 -3.24 7.90 3.52
N PHE A 95 -3.95 6.78 3.55
CA PHE A 95 -4.74 6.29 2.43
C PHE A 95 -5.74 7.35 1.96
N ARG A 96 -6.38 8.04 2.90
CA ARG A 96 -7.34 9.13 2.70
C ARG A 96 -6.69 10.50 2.44
N GLY A 97 -5.36 10.58 2.34
CA GLY A 97 -4.63 11.84 2.09
C GLY A 97 -4.60 12.80 3.28
N ALA A 98 -4.83 12.30 4.50
CA ALA A 98 -4.90 13.12 5.71
C ALA A 98 -3.59 13.06 6.49
N GLU A 99 -3.15 14.21 6.99
CA GLU A 99 -2.03 14.38 7.92
C GLU A 99 -2.56 14.84 9.27
N PRO A 100 -2.18 14.21 10.40
CA PRO A 100 -2.58 14.67 11.72
C PRO A 100 -2.17 16.12 11.95
N ALA A 101 -3.10 16.95 12.43
CA ALA A 101 -2.78 18.30 12.87
C ALA A 101 -1.80 18.26 14.05
N LYS A 102 -0.87 19.21 14.09
CA LYS A 102 0.04 19.38 15.22
C LYS A 102 -0.70 20.00 16.40
N GLU A 103 -0.11 19.92 17.59
CA GLU A 103 -0.65 20.57 18.78
C GLU A 103 -0.83 22.08 18.54
N GLY A 104 -2.03 22.58 18.85
CA GLY A 104 -2.42 23.98 18.61
C GLY A 104 -2.92 24.29 17.19
N GLU A 105 -2.79 23.37 16.23
CA GLU A 105 -3.35 23.51 14.89
C GLU A 105 -4.75 22.89 14.80
N LYS A 106 -5.56 23.37 13.87
CA LYS A 106 -6.83 22.74 13.48
C LYS A 106 -6.81 22.40 12.00
N GLY A 107 -7.48 21.30 11.64
CA GLY A 107 -7.64 20.89 10.26
C GLY A 107 -8.97 20.17 10.05
N TYR A 108 -9.72 20.64 9.05
CA TYR A 108 -11.05 20.13 8.70
C TYR A 108 -11.03 19.33 7.40
N TYR A 109 -9.87 18.74 7.05
CA TYR A 109 -9.72 17.97 5.81
C TYR A 109 -10.62 16.72 5.81
N ILE A 110 -10.80 16.11 6.98
CA ILE A 110 -11.77 15.02 7.19
C ILE A 110 -13.08 15.61 7.71
N GLU A 111 -14.17 15.39 6.97
CA GLU A 111 -15.51 15.83 7.35
C GLU A 111 -15.88 15.37 8.78
N GLY A 112 -16.34 16.31 9.61
CA GLY A 112 -16.73 16.05 11.00
C GLY A 112 -15.57 15.98 12.00
N ARG A 113 -14.33 16.30 11.60
CA ARG A 113 -13.15 16.31 12.47
C ARG A 113 -12.39 17.62 12.34
N ASP A 114 -11.64 17.98 13.38
CA ASP A 114 -10.78 19.18 13.43
C ASP A 114 -9.28 18.87 13.65
N ASP A 115 -8.90 17.58 13.59
CA ASP A 115 -7.57 17.08 13.89
C ASP A 115 -6.78 16.61 12.65
N PHE A 116 -7.25 16.89 11.44
CA PHE A 116 -6.58 16.47 10.19
C PHE A 116 -6.46 17.58 9.16
N LYS A 117 -5.24 17.77 8.67
CA LYS A 117 -4.89 18.66 7.55
C LYS A 117 -4.70 17.86 6.25
N PRO A 118 -4.77 18.49 5.07
CA PRO A 118 -4.41 17.83 3.82
C PRO A 118 -2.91 17.46 3.85
N SER A 119 -2.58 16.23 3.48
CA SER A 119 -1.18 15.84 3.30
C SER A 119 -0.59 16.41 2.00
N PRO A 120 0.75 16.51 1.87
CA PRO A 120 1.41 17.01 0.65
C PRO A 120 1.15 16.20 -0.64
N TYR A 121 0.59 15.00 -0.57
CA TYR A 121 0.29 14.17 -1.74
C TYR A 121 -1.21 14.14 -2.08
N THR A 122 -2.05 14.93 -1.41
CA THR A 122 -3.42 15.20 -1.84
C THR A 122 -3.50 16.57 -2.50
N PRO A 123 -4.20 16.71 -3.65
CA PRO A 123 -4.47 17.98 -4.28
C PRO A 123 -5.77 18.63 -3.80
N PHE A 124 -6.43 18.03 -2.81
CA PHE A 124 -7.75 18.46 -2.37
C PHE A 124 -7.68 19.24 -1.05
N TYR A 125 -8.43 20.33 -0.95
CA TYR A 125 -8.63 21.07 0.32
C TYR A 125 -9.45 20.26 1.34
N ARG A 126 -10.24 19.31 0.85
CA ARG A 126 -11.06 18.37 1.62
C ARG A 126 -10.98 16.99 1.04
N LYS A 127 -11.06 15.97 1.89
CA LYS A 127 -11.14 14.60 1.43
C LYS A 127 -12.39 14.44 0.54
N PRO A 128 -12.25 14.04 -0.73
CA PRO A 128 -13.40 13.76 -1.58
C PRO A 128 -14.33 12.73 -0.95
N ARG A 129 -15.63 12.87 -1.23
CA ARG A 129 -16.63 11.87 -0.85
C ARG A 129 -16.35 10.55 -1.58
N ASN A 130 -16.72 9.45 -0.93
CA ASN A 130 -16.51 8.13 -1.49
C ASN A 130 -17.43 7.97 -2.71
N VAL A 131 -16.84 7.72 -3.88
CA VAL A 131 -17.59 7.22 -5.03
C VAL A 131 -17.83 5.73 -4.75
N PHE A 132 -19.07 5.36 -4.43
CA PHE A 132 -19.46 4.05 -3.88
C PHE A 132 -18.91 3.77 -2.47
N THR A 133 -18.36 2.57 -2.25
CA THR A 133 -17.99 2.07 -0.91
C THR A 133 -16.52 2.30 -0.54
N HIS A 134 -15.60 2.42 -1.51
CA HIS A 134 -14.14 2.38 -1.27
C HIS A 134 -13.33 3.44 -2.04
N GLY A 135 -13.94 4.55 -2.45
CA GLY A 135 -13.31 5.65 -3.22
C GLY A 135 -12.32 6.53 -2.43
N GLU A 136 -11.57 5.96 -1.49
CA GLU A 136 -10.76 6.69 -0.51
C GLU A 136 -9.25 6.67 -0.80
N ALA A 137 -8.83 6.03 -1.89
CA ALA A 137 -7.44 5.65 -2.16
C ALA A 137 -6.53 6.79 -2.68
N ILE A 138 -6.52 7.93 -2.01
CA ILE A 138 -5.74 9.12 -2.41
C ILE A 138 -4.24 8.85 -2.42
N CYS A 139 -3.72 8.04 -1.48
CA CYS A 139 -2.30 7.68 -1.49
C CYS A 139 -1.89 6.86 -2.73
N GLY A 140 -2.86 6.27 -3.45
CA GLY A 140 -2.65 5.50 -4.68
C GLY A 140 -1.68 4.32 -4.52
N GLY A 141 -1.52 3.78 -3.30
CA GLY A 141 -0.55 2.72 -3.01
C GLY A 141 0.91 3.13 -3.28
N ARG A 142 1.26 4.42 -3.09
CA ARG A 142 2.59 5.00 -3.36
C ARG A 142 3.75 4.11 -2.90
N GLY A 143 3.72 3.65 -1.66
CA GLY A 143 4.74 2.75 -1.10
C GLY A 143 4.47 1.28 -1.42
N CYS A 144 3.39 0.73 -0.86
CA CYS A 144 3.15 -0.71 -0.84
C CYS A 144 2.87 -1.36 -2.22
N ILE A 145 2.39 -0.59 -3.21
CA ILE A 145 2.11 -1.07 -4.56
C ILE A 145 3.11 -0.48 -5.55
N ARG A 146 3.13 0.85 -5.71
CA ARG A 146 3.85 1.56 -6.76
C ARG A 146 5.36 1.46 -6.59
N ALA A 147 5.89 1.67 -5.39
CA ALA A 147 7.32 1.54 -5.14
C ALA A 147 7.80 0.07 -5.26
N CYS A 148 7.01 -0.89 -4.78
CA CYS A 148 7.28 -2.31 -4.99
C CYS A 148 7.34 -2.67 -6.48
N MET A 149 6.35 -2.23 -7.26
CA MET A 149 6.27 -2.46 -8.69
C MET A 149 7.52 -1.94 -9.42
N LEU A 150 7.97 -0.72 -9.11
CA LEU A 150 9.17 -0.14 -9.69
C LEU A 150 10.43 -0.98 -9.42
N GLN A 151 10.58 -1.49 -8.19
CA GLN A 151 11.73 -2.32 -7.84
C GLN A 151 11.69 -3.68 -8.51
N LEU A 152 10.51 -4.29 -8.62
CA LEU A 152 10.33 -5.57 -9.30
C LEU A 152 10.65 -5.47 -10.79
N GLU A 153 10.15 -4.42 -11.46
CA GLU A 153 10.41 -4.16 -12.87
C GLU A 153 11.89 -3.88 -13.13
N LYS A 154 12.52 -3.01 -12.33
CA LYS A 154 13.95 -2.69 -12.41
C LYS A 154 14.84 -3.93 -12.24
N ARG A 155 14.42 -4.87 -11.39
CA ARG A 155 15.12 -6.14 -11.17
C ARG A 155 14.81 -7.20 -12.23
N GLY A 156 13.80 -6.98 -13.08
CA GLY A 156 13.41 -7.94 -14.10
C GLY A 156 12.80 -9.24 -13.57
N VAL A 157 12.30 -9.26 -12.33
CA VAL A 157 11.75 -10.48 -11.68
C VAL A 157 10.25 -10.68 -11.91
N ILE A 158 9.66 -9.89 -12.81
CA ILE A 158 8.26 -9.99 -13.20
C ILE A 158 8.13 -10.12 -14.72
N LYS A 159 7.10 -10.86 -15.16
CA LYS A 159 6.83 -11.15 -16.56
C LYS A 159 6.08 -10.00 -17.25
N ASN A 160 5.02 -9.50 -16.63
CA ASN A 160 4.23 -8.40 -17.18
C ASN A 160 4.88 -7.06 -16.85
N LYS A 161 5.58 -6.47 -17.83
CA LYS A 161 6.24 -5.16 -17.70
C LYS A 161 5.43 -4.08 -18.42
N PHE A 162 5.58 -2.85 -17.98
CA PHE A 162 5.08 -1.73 -18.77
C PHE A 162 5.95 -1.56 -20.02
N ILE A 163 5.35 -1.08 -21.10
CA ILE A 163 6.09 -0.75 -22.34
C ILE A 163 7.12 0.36 -22.07
N ASN A 164 6.70 1.36 -21.29
CA ASN A 164 7.54 2.45 -20.80
C ASN A 164 7.72 2.34 -19.29
N PRO A 165 8.82 2.83 -18.69
CA PRO A 165 8.99 2.82 -17.24
C PRO A 165 7.78 3.40 -16.51
N PHE A 166 7.26 2.67 -15.51
CA PHE A 166 6.05 3.08 -14.77
C PHE A 166 6.12 4.49 -14.17
N ARG A 167 7.33 4.92 -13.79
CA ARG A 167 7.60 6.25 -13.24
C ARG A 167 8.89 6.77 -13.85
N THR A 168 8.78 7.87 -14.58
CA THR A 168 9.90 8.58 -15.22
C THR A 168 10.38 9.78 -14.40
N GLU A 169 9.48 10.36 -13.59
CA GLU A 169 9.74 11.59 -12.82
C GLU A 169 9.45 11.42 -11.33
N LYS A 170 9.92 12.39 -10.54
CA LYS A 170 9.58 12.46 -9.11
C LYS A 170 8.08 12.72 -8.96
N PRO A 171 7.38 12.06 -8.01
CA PRO A 171 6.00 12.40 -7.70
C PRO A 171 5.88 13.88 -7.29
N TRP A 172 4.89 14.57 -7.85
CA TRP A 172 4.54 15.91 -7.40
C TRP A 172 4.05 15.90 -5.95
N LEU A 173 4.20 17.04 -5.29
CA LEU A 173 3.64 17.34 -3.98
C LEU A 173 2.97 18.71 -4.06
N VAL A 174 1.99 18.91 -3.19
CA VAL A 174 1.30 20.18 -2.99
C VAL A 174 1.85 20.80 -1.71
N ASP A 175 2.19 22.07 -1.81
CA ASP A 175 2.55 22.88 -0.66
C ASP A 175 1.27 23.31 0.06
N TRP A 176 1.12 22.87 1.30
CA TRP A 176 0.00 23.20 2.19
C TRP A 176 0.44 24.09 3.35
N SER A 177 1.60 24.77 3.22
CA SER A 177 2.12 25.68 4.24
C SER A 177 1.19 26.87 4.52
N ASP A 178 0.36 27.26 3.55
CA ASP A 178 -0.64 28.32 3.62
C ASP A 178 -2.05 27.81 3.99
N TYR A 179 -2.20 26.55 4.42
CA TYR A 179 -3.50 25.99 4.79
C TYR A 179 -4.16 26.79 5.93
N ASP A 180 -5.30 27.42 5.63
CA ASP A 180 -6.16 28.09 6.60
C ASP A 180 -7.40 27.22 6.90
N PRO A 181 -7.61 26.80 8.16
CA PRO A 181 -8.81 26.06 8.55
C PRO A 181 -10.13 26.86 8.39
N ASN A 182 -10.05 28.18 8.21
CA ASN A 182 -11.19 29.05 7.96
C ASN A 182 -11.47 29.30 6.47
N ASP A 183 -10.62 28.80 5.57
CA ASP A 183 -10.83 28.91 4.13
C ASP A 183 -12.18 28.26 3.77
N PRO A 184 -13.05 28.94 2.99
CA PRO A 184 -14.31 28.35 2.54
C PRO A 184 -14.16 27.01 1.81
N ARG A 185 -13.02 26.74 1.18
CA ARG A 185 -12.70 25.46 0.53
C ARG A 185 -12.38 24.34 1.52
N ALA A 186 -11.92 24.70 2.72
CA ALA A 186 -11.72 23.79 3.84
C ALA A 186 -13.01 23.57 4.66
N ARG A 187 -14.07 24.34 4.39
CA ARG A 187 -15.39 24.32 5.05
C ARG A 187 -16.53 23.73 4.23
#